data_AF-A0A5J5K9X5-F1
#
_entry.id   AF-A0A5J5K9X5-F1
#
_cell.length_a   1.000
_cell.length_b   1.000
_cell.length_c   1.000
_cell.angle_alpha   90.00
_cell.angle_beta   90.00
_cell.angle_gamma   90.00
#
_symmetry.space_group_name_H-M   'P 1'
#
loop_
_entity.id
_entity.type
_entity.pdbx_description
1 polymer ?
#
loop_
_entity_poly.entity_id
_entity_poly.type
_entity_poly.pdbx_seq_one_letter_code
_entity_poly.pdbx_strand_id
1 'polypeptide(L)'
;MELDDTGCLRVMAESVTLTLSEDDRERLAKLASTRKENAVWEHEMRYQQSRRAYLSENVLKDPGSAVVWWLAKNDDHVEKTVKDIGLLAQLSSAANNAHVPEPFLHLVSGPVNGGRATESEPYSMNGEAGPPTSAPRTPADHFGAFLLSMDLSEGDPERALLSRQISDVLRKHGRQDVADELNNRFDIPTASLFDDFDPPPAPPDDEPDR
;
A
#
# COMPACT_ATOMS: atom_id res chain seq x y z
N MET A 1 -42.59 54.60 19.67
CA MET A 1 -41.69 53.91 20.61
C MET A 1 -42.03 54.46 21.99
N GLU A 2 -42.82 53.70 22.75
CA GLU A 2 -43.25 54.09 24.10
C GLU A 2 -42.22 53.56 25.11
N LEU A 3 -41.80 54.44 26.02
CA LEU A 3 -40.93 54.09 27.15
C LEU A 3 -41.78 53.35 28.19
N ASP A 4 -41.23 52.32 28.83
CA ASP A 4 -41.88 51.71 29.98
C ASP A 4 -41.84 52.65 31.20
N ASP A 5 -42.55 52.27 32.27
CA ASP A 5 -42.65 53.06 33.50
C ASP A 5 -41.31 53.28 34.21
N THR A 6 -40.25 52.55 33.82
CA THR A 6 -38.87 52.73 34.27
C THR A 6 -38.03 53.62 33.36
N GLY A 7 -38.60 54.17 32.28
CA GLY A 7 -37.89 55.00 31.32
C GLY A 7 -36.98 54.18 30.38
N CYS A 8 -37.21 52.88 30.25
CA CYS A 8 -36.47 52.01 29.34
C CYS A 8 -37.29 51.64 28.11
N LEU A 9 -36.62 51.48 26.96
CA LEU A 9 -37.25 51.14 25.69
C LEU A 9 -36.72 49.79 25.22
N ARG A 10 -37.60 48.79 25.13
CA ARG A 10 -37.24 47.46 24.60
C ARG A 10 -37.29 47.51 23.08
N VAL A 11 -36.11 47.53 22.46
CA VAL A 11 -35.96 47.56 21.00
C VAL A 11 -35.37 46.25 20.53
N MET A 12 -35.92 45.68 19.46
CA MET A 12 -35.34 44.53 18.76
C MET A 12 -34.83 45.00 17.40
N ALA A 13 -33.60 44.63 17.07
CA ALA A 13 -33.07 44.81 15.73
C ALA A 13 -33.30 43.53 14.92
N GLU A 14 -33.99 43.65 13.79
CA GLU A 14 -34.32 42.51 12.92
C GLU A 14 -33.11 42.05 12.08
N SER A 15 -32.18 42.97 11.78
CA SER A 15 -30.97 42.65 11.01
C SER A 15 -29.79 43.50 11.46
N VAL A 16 -28.78 42.84 12.01
CA VAL A 16 -27.51 43.45 12.42
C VAL A 16 -26.42 42.98 11.46
N THR A 17 -25.86 43.91 10.68
CA THR A 17 -24.73 43.64 9.79
C THR A 17 -23.44 44.11 10.46
N LEU A 18 -22.45 43.22 10.54
CA LEU A 18 -21.13 43.54 11.06
C LEU A 18 -20.12 43.59 9.91
N THR A 19 -19.38 44.70 9.79
CA THR A 19 -18.30 44.85 8.82
C THR A 19 -16.96 44.56 9.51
N LEU A 20 -16.22 43.57 9.00
CA LEU A 20 -14.91 43.17 9.51
C LEU A 20 -13.81 43.69 8.58
N SER A 21 -12.60 43.83 9.13
CA SER A 21 -11.39 44.01 8.32
C SER A 21 -11.13 42.75 7.48
N GLU A 22 -10.41 42.88 6.37
CA GLU A 22 -10.07 41.73 5.52
C GLU A 22 -9.25 40.69 6.30
N ASP A 23 -8.25 41.14 7.06
CA ASP A 23 -7.40 40.29 7.91
C ASP A 23 -8.22 39.48 8.93
N ASP A 24 -9.21 40.10 9.57
CA ASP A 24 -10.08 39.41 10.53
C ASP A 24 -11.02 38.41 9.83
N ARG A 25 -11.50 38.74 8.63
CA ARG A 25 -12.33 37.83 7.83
C ARG A 25 -11.56 36.58 7.42
N GLU A 26 -10.34 36.73 6.93
CA GLU A 26 -9.47 35.62 6.56
C GLU A 26 -9.13 34.74 7.78
N ARG A 27 -8.81 35.38 8.91
CA ARG A 27 -8.54 34.67 10.16
C ARG A 27 -9.74 33.86 10.63
N LEU A 28 -10.94 34.42 10.57
CA LEU A 28 -12.16 33.71 10.95
C LEU A 28 -12.49 32.57 9.99
N ALA A 29 -12.29 32.77 8.68
CA ALA A 29 -12.47 31.73 7.68
C ALA A 29 -11.53 30.54 7.93
N LYS A 30 -10.26 30.81 8.24
CA LYS A 30 -9.27 29.78 8.61
C LYS A 30 -9.64 29.05 9.89
N LEU A 31 -10.10 29.77 10.92
CA LEU A 31 -10.57 29.13 12.15
C LEU A 31 -11.80 28.24 11.91
N ALA A 32 -12.71 28.67 11.04
CA ALA A 32 -13.87 27.88 10.66
C ALA A 32 -13.48 26.61 9.90
N SER A 33 -12.50 26.67 8.98
CA SER A 33 -12.02 25.49 8.27
C SER A 33 -11.35 24.49 9.21
N THR A 34 -10.43 24.96 10.07
CA THR A 34 -9.74 24.09 11.04
C THR A 34 -10.72 23.43 12.02
N ARG A 35 -11.79 24.13 12.44
CA ARG A 35 -12.84 23.51 13.27
C ARG A 35 -13.59 22.40 12.55
N LYS A 36 -13.90 22.59 11.27
CA LYS A 36 -14.56 21.56 10.46
C LYS A 36 -13.64 20.35 10.25
N GLU A 37 -12.38 20.59 9.93
CA GLU A 37 -11.36 19.55 9.80
C GLU A 37 -11.19 18.76 11.09
N ASN A 38 -11.09 19.45 12.24
CA ASN A 38 -10.98 18.77 13.52
C ASN A 38 -12.23 17.95 13.85
N ALA A 39 -13.44 18.46 13.56
CA ALA A 39 -14.66 17.69 13.77
C ALA A 39 -14.70 16.42 12.91
N VAL A 40 -14.24 16.50 11.66
CA VAL A 40 -14.09 15.32 10.78
C VAL A 40 -13.06 14.35 11.35
N TRP A 41 -11.90 14.86 11.77
CA TRP A 41 -10.85 14.03 12.35
C TRP A 41 -11.31 13.32 13.64
N GLU A 42 -11.99 14.03 14.55
CA GLU A 42 -12.55 13.44 15.77
C GLU A 42 -13.59 12.36 15.47
N HIS A 43 -14.42 12.56 14.44
CA HIS A 43 -15.39 11.56 14.00
C HIS A 43 -14.67 10.32 13.44
N GLU A 44 -13.66 10.49 12.60
CA GLU A 44 -12.88 9.38 12.04
C GLU A 44 -12.13 8.61 13.13
N MET A 45 -11.47 9.32 14.05
CA MET A 45 -10.78 8.69 15.17
C MET A 45 -11.75 7.92 16.07
N ARG A 46 -12.92 8.48 16.35
CA ARG A 46 -13.98 7.79 17.10
C ARG A 46 -14.47 6.57 16.34
N TYR A 47 -14.69 6.67 15.04
CA TYR A 47 -15.08 5.53 14.20
C TYR A 47 -14.03 4.41 14.24
N GLN A 48 -12.74 4.73 14.10
CA GLN A 48 -11.66 3.75 14.20
C GLN A 48 -11.55 3.13 15.59
N GLN A 49 -11.72 3.94 16.65
CA GLN A 49 -11.71 3.43 18.03
C GLN A 49 -12.90 2.50 18.29
N SER A 50 -14.11 2.90 17.87
CA SER A 50 -15.31 2.05 17.96
C SER A 50 -15.15 0.77 17.15
N ARG A 51 -14.53 0.83 15.97
CA ARG A 51 -14.23 -0.35 15.15
C ARG A 51 -13.24 -1.28 15.85
N ARG A 52 -12.17 -0.74 16.46
CA ARG A 52 -11.21 -1.54 17.24
C ARG A 52 -11.89 -2.21 18.43
N ALA A 53 -12.68 -1.45 19.19
CA ALA A 53 -13.44 -1.97 20.32
C ALA A 53 -14.41 -3.08 19.88
N TYR A 54 -15.15 -2.87 18.78
CA TYR A 54 -16.02 -3.89 18.22
C TYR A 54 -15.24 -5.16 17.85
N LEU A 55 -14.11 -5.02 17.13
CA LEU A 55 -13.29 -6.16 16.74
C LEU A 55 -12.69 -6.88 17.94
N SER A 56 -12.21 -6.18 18.96
CA SER A 56 -11.63 -6.82 20.14
C SER A 56 -12.69 -7.46 21.05
N GLU A 57 -13.81 -6.77 21.29
CA GLU A 57 -14.79 -7.20 22.30
C GLU A 57 -15.86 -8.14 21.73
N ASN A 58 -16.15 -8.08 20.43
CA ASN A 58 -17.23 -8.86 19.82
C ASN A 58 -16.75 -9.89 18.79
N VAL A 59 -15.67 -9.60 18.05
CA VAL A 59 -15.20 -10.50 16.99
C VAL A 59 -14.10 -11.44 17.51
N LEU A 60 -13.01 -10.88 18.01
CA LEU A 60 -11.81 -11.61 18.39
C LEU A 60 -11.78 -11.94 19.90
N LYS A 61 -12.92 -11.82 20.60
CA LYS A 61 -13.03 -12.14 22.03
C LYS A 61 -12.68 -13.60 22.32
N ASP A 62 -13.14 -14.50 21.47
CA ASP A 62 -12.90 -15.93 21.54
C ASP A 62 -12.89 -16.53 20.12
N PRO A 63 -12.27 -17.70 19.92
CA PRO A 63 -12.21 -18.35 18.61
C PRO A 63 -13.59 -18.61 17.98
N GLY A 64 -14.63 -18.86 18.79
CA GLY A 64 -15.99 -19.10 18.30
C GLY A 64 -16.62 -17.83 17.73
N SER A 65 -16.52 -16.71 18.44
CA SER A 65 -16.98 -15.40 17.94
C SER A 65 -16.29 -15.01 16.63
N ALA A 66 -15.00 -15.31 16.50
CA ALA A 66 -14.24 -15.05 15.27
C ALA A 66 -14.73 -15.90 14.09
N VAL A 67 -15.04 -17.17 14.32
CA VAL A 67 -15.60 -18.10 13.32
C VAL A 67 -16.97 -17.64 12.84
N VAL A 68 -17.88 -17.27 13.76
CA VAL A 68 -19.22 -16.78 13.42
C VAL A 68 -19.13 -15.50 12.61
N TRP A 69 -18.27 -14.56 13.02
CA TRP A 69 -18.05 -13.33 12.27
C TRP A 69 -17.45 -13.59 10.89
N TRP A 70 -16.50 -14.52 10.78
CA TRP A 70 -15.89 -14.88 9.50
C TRP A 70 -16.92 -15.49 8.55
N LEU A 71 -17.83 -16.35 9.03
CA LEU A 71 -18.92 -16.92 8.24
C LEU A 71 -19.86 -15.83 7.72
N ALA A 72 -20.32 -14.95 8.61
CA ALA A 72 -21.19 -13.84 8.26
C ALA A 72 -20.54 -12.87 7.25
N LYS A 73 -19.20 -12.75 7.26
CA LYS A 73 -18.46 -11.86 6.38
C LYS A 73 -18.12 -12.48 5.02
N ASN A 74 -18.07 -13.81 4.92
CA ASN A 74 -17.67 -14.55 3.73
C ASN A 74 -18.82 -15.45 3.23
N ASP A 75 -20.06 -14.95 3.20
CA ASP A 75 -21.23 -15.63 2.61
C ASP A 75 -21.37 -17.12 3.01
N ASP A 76 -21.15 -17.44 4.28
CA ASP A 76 -21.29 -18.80 4.82
C ASP A 76 -20.42 -19.87 4.13
N HIS A 77 -19.21 -19.54 3.66
CA HIS A 77 -18.26 -20.50 3.08
C HIS A 77 -17.66 -21.47 4.12
N VAL A 78 -18.48 -22.39 4.63
CA VAL A 78 -18.18 -23.30 5.74
C VAL A 78 -16.89 -24.10 5.53
N GLU A 79 -16.66 -24.64 4.33
CA GLU A 79 -15.48 -25.48 4.06
C GLU A 79 -14.17 -24.71 4.27
N LYS A 80 -14.14 -23.45 3.85
CA LYS A 80 -12.99 -22.57 4.04
C LYS A 80 -12.88 -22.13 5.50
N THR A 81 -14.00 -21.83 6.16
CA THR A 81 -14.01 -21.53 7.60
C THR A 81 -13.35 -22.64 8.39
N VAL A 82 -13.72 -23.90 8.12
CA VAL A 82 -13.21 -25.08 8.84
C VAL A 82 -11.70 -25.21 8.68
N LYS A 83 -11.16 -24.95 7.48
CA LYS A 83 -9.71 -24.92 7.22
C LYS A 83 -9.02 -23.80 8.00
N ASP A 84 -9.68 -22.64 8.12
CA ASP A 84 -9.14 -21.44 8.75
C ASP A 84 -9.35 -21.39 10.28
N ILE A 85 -10.03 -22.36 10.91
CA ILE A 85 -10.32 -22.37 12.36
C ILE A 85 -9.04 -22.20 13.19
N GLY A 86 -7.95 -22.87 12.81
CA GLY A 86 -6.66 -22.74 13.50
C GLY A 86 -6.11 -21.31 13.46
N LEU A 87 -6.20 -20.66 12.29
CA LEU A 87 -5.76 -19.27 12.10
C LEU A 87 -6.65 -18.29 12.89
N LEU A 88 -7.96 -18.51 12.90
CA LEU A 88 -8.90 -17.69 13.65
C LEU A 88 -8.70 -17.82 15.16
N ALA A 89 -8.40 -19.03 15.65
CA ALA A 89 -8.02 -19.25 17.04
C ALA A 89 -6.71 -18.52 17.38
N GLN A 90 -5.71 -18.58 16.50
CA GLN A 90 -4.43 -17.88 16.69
C GLN A 90 -4.61 -16.35 16.69
N LEU A 91 -5.40 -15.80 15.77
CA LEU A 91 -5.70 -14.37 15.70
C LEU A 91 -6.45 -13.87 16.94
N SER A 92 -7.42 -14.65 17.42
CA SER A 92 -8.17 -14.32 18.64
C SER A 92 -7.26 -14.36 19.87
N SER A 93 -6.40 -15.37 19.99
CA SER A 93 -5.42 -15.45 21.08
C SER A 93 -4.39 -14.31 21.02
N ALA A 94 -3.88 -13.97 19.83
CA ALA A 94 -2.96 -12.84 19.66
C ALA A 94 -3.62 -11.50 20.01
N ALA A 95 -4.88 -11.29 19.63
CA ALA A 95 -5.63 -10.07 19.95
C ALA A 95 -5.83 -9.87 21.46
N ASN A 96 -5.88 -10.95 22.23
CA ASN A 96 -6.05 -10.93 23.69
C ASN A 96 -4.76 -11.12 24.48
N ASN A 97 -3.59 -11.16 23.82
CA ASN A 97 -2.30 -11.50 24.43
C ASN A 97 -2.34 -12.82 25.24
N ALA A 98 -3.06 -13.81 24.74
CA ALA A 98 -3.27 -15.10 25.37
C ALA A 98 -2.64 -16.23 24.54
N HIS A 99 -2.45 -17.40 25.16
CA HIS A 99 -2.09 -18.61 24.42
C HIS A 99 -3.29 -19.15 23.62
N VAL A 100 -2.99 -19.95 22.60
CA VAL A 100 -4.02 -20.65 21.82
C VAL A 100 -4.65 -21.73 22.68
N PRO A 101 -6.00 -21.84 22.74
CA PRO A 101 -6.64 -22.88 23.54
C PRO A 101 -6.24 -24.28 23.09
N GLU A 102 -6.04 -25.18 24.06
CA GLU A 102 -5.65 -26.59 23.86
C GLU A 102 -6.40 -27.30 22.72
N PRO A 103 -7.74 -27.17 22.57
CA PRO A 103 -8.48 -27.82 21.49
C PRO A 103 -8.05 -27.40 20.09
N PHE A 104 -7.45 -26.21 19.92
CA PHE A 104 -7.05 -25.69 18.62
C PHE A 104 -5.54 -25.80 18.37
N LEU A 105 -4.74 -26.20 19.36
CA LEU A 105 -3.29 -26.31 19.21
C LEU A 105 -2.90 -27.24 18.06
N HIS A 106 -3.58 -28.39 17.92
CA HIS A 106 -3.32 -29.34 16.83
C HIS A 106 -3.59 -28.76 15.43
N LEU A 107 -4.45 -27.74 15.31
CA LEU A 107 -4.75 -27.05 14.05
C LEU A 107 -3.76 -25.92 13.75
N VAL A 108 -3.14 -25.36 14.80
CA VAL A 108 -2.05 -24.37 14.66
C VAL A 108 -0.71 -25.07 14.43
N SER A 109 -0.55 -26.30 14.94
CA SER A 109 0.57 -27.21 14.68
C SER A 109 0.45 -27.95 13.34
N GLY A 110 0.11 -27.24 12.27
CA GLY A 110 0.55 -27.59 10.91
C GLY A 110 1.90 -26.91 10.65
N PRO A 111 2.67 -27.30 9.61
CA PRO A 111 3.98 -26.69 9.39
C PRO A 111 3.78 -25.19 9.34
N VAL A 112 4.55 -24.50 10.18
CA VAL A 112 4.70 -23.06 10.12
C VAL A 112 4.99 -22.71 8.66
N ASN A 113 3.99 -22.26 7.91
CA ASN A 113 4.19 -21.52 6.67
C ASN A 113 4.63 -20.10 7.04
N GLY A 114 5.60 -19.99 7.95
CA GLY A 114 6.66 -19.03 7.87
C GLY A 114 7.86 -19.85 7.43
N GLY A 115 8.38 -19.60 6.23
CA GLY A 115 9.46 -20.37 5.61
C GLY A 115 10.58 -20.71 6.59
N ARG A 116 10.51 -21.90 7.18
CA ARG A 116 11.66 -22.66 7.60
C ARG A 116 11.85 -23.67 6.49
N ALA A 117 12.87 -23.41 5.69
CA ALA A 117 13.41 -24.37 4.75
C ALA A 117 13.37 -25.77 5.40
N THR A 118 12.76 -26.70 4.68
CA THR A 118 12.81 -28.14 4.92
C THR A 118 14.19 -28.52 5.42
N GLU A 119 14.21 -29.13 6.60
CA GLU A 119 15.36 -29.86 7.12
C GLU A 119 15.88 -30.82 6.05
N SER A 120 17.09 -30.53 5.59
CA SER A 120 18.21 -31.46 5.76
C SER A 120 17.93 -32.93 5.40
N GLU A 121 17.95 -33.25 4.11
CA GLU A 121 18.45 -34.55 3.67
C GLU A 121 19.95 -34.64 4.05
N PRO A 122 20.42 -35.76 4.64
CA PRO A 122 21.77 -35.84 5.18
C PRO A 122 22.83 -36.01 4.09
N TYR A 123 23.80 -35.08 4.11
CA TYR A 123 25.18 -35.20 3.63
C TYR A 123 25.45 -36.08 2.40
N SER A 124 25.76 -35.43 1.28
CA SER A 124 26.89 -35.87 0.44
C SER A 124 27.88 -34.72 0.29
N MET A 125 28.97 -34.92 1.03
CA MET A 125 30.25 -34.25 1.00
C MET A 125 30.74 -34.12 -0.45
N ASN A 126 30.98 -32.89 -0.92
CA ASN A 126 32.17 -32.47 -1.68
C ASN A 126 32.03 -31.02 -2.20
N GLY A 127 32.98 -30.16 -1.83
CA GLY A 127 33.38 -28.99 -2.63
C GLY A 127 32.87 -27.62 -2.18
N GLU A 128 33.71 -26.94 -1.40
CA GLU A 128 33.83 -25.46 -1.31
C GLU A 128 32.65 -24.65 -0.76
N ALA A 129 32.77 -24.34 0.54
CA ALA A 129 31.97 -23.34 1.22
C ALA A 129 32.30 -21.92 0.72
N GLY A 130 31.50 -21.41 -0.22
CA GLY A 130 31.29 -19.97 -0.35
C GLY A 130 30.30 -19.49 0.73
N PRO A 131 30.53 -18.36 1.40
CA PRO A 131 29.56 -17.82 2.35
C PRO A 131 28.26 -17.45 1.60
N PRO A 132 27.06 -17.77 2.13
CA PRO A 132 25.82 -17.24 1.59
C PRO A 132 25.72 -15.76 1.98
N THR A 133 26.32 -14.89 1.16
CA THR A 133 26.00 -13.46 1.19
C THR A 133 24.58 -13.31 0.65
N SER A 134 23.58 -13.41 1.52
CA SER A 134 22.28 -12.81 1.24
C SER A 134 22.48 -11.30 1.26
N ALA A 135 22.75 -10.73 0.09
CA ALA A 135 22.83 -9.29 -0.07
C ALA A 135 21.51 -8.65 0.41
N PRO A 136 21.55 -7.48 1.07
CA PRO A 136 20.34 -6.77 1.44
C PRO A 136 19.53 -6.46 0.19
N ARG A 137 18.23 -6.81 0.19
CA ARG A 137 17.35 -6.49 -0.95
C ARG A 137 17.31 -4.99 -1.16
N THR A 138 17.65 -4.55 -2.36
CA THR A 138 17.66 -3.14 -2.73
C THR A 138 16.28 -2.71 -3.22
N PRO A 139 15.97 -1.41 -3.27
CA PRO A 139 14.75 -0.92 -3.91
C PRO A 139 14.58 -1.40 -5.36
N ALA A 140 15.69 -1.61 -6.08
CA ALA A 140 15.68 -2.17 -7.43
C ALA A 140 15.20 -3.63 -7.46
N ASP A 141 15.50 -4.44 -6.43
CA ASP A 141 14.98 -5.81 -6.33
C ASP A 141 13.47 -5.83 -6.16
N HIS A 142 12.92 -4.92 -5.35
CA HIS A 142 11.48 -4.78 -5.18
C HIS A 142 10.79 -4.31 -6.46
N PHE A 143 11.42 -3.38 -7.17
CA PHE A 143 10.91 -2.91 -8.45
C PHE A 143 10.94 -4.01 -9.52
N GLY A 144 12.00 -4.82 -9.56
CA GLY A 144 12.07 -6.00 -10.43
C GLY A 144 10.96 -7.02 -10.13
N ALA A 145 10.68 -7.30 -8.86
CA ALA A 145 9.58 -8.18 -8.47
C ALA A 145 8.20 -7.61 -8.86
N PHE A 146 8.02 -6.29 -8.79
CA PHE A 146 6.82 -5.60 -9.25
C PHE A 146 6.64 -5.75 -10.77
N LEU A 147 7.68 -5.55 -11.57
CA LEU A 147 7.64 -5.73 -13.02
C LEU A 147 7.23 -7.16 -13.40
N LEU A 148 7.82 -8.16 -12.73
CA LEU A 148 7.45 -9.57 -12.95
C LEU A 148 5.98 -9.85 -12.60
N SER A 149 5.44 -9.22 -11.55
CA SER A 149 4.03 -9.37 -11.19
C SER A 149 3.05 -8.76 -12.22
N MET A 150 3.55 -7.85 -13.05
CA MET A 150 2.82 -7.21 -14.15
C MET A 150 3.02 -7.95 -15.49
N ASP A 151 3.70 -9.11 -15.48
CA ASP A 151 4.09 -9.90 -16.66
C ASP A 151 5.08 -9.17 -17.61
N LEU A 152 5.72 -8.11 -17.13
CA LEU A 152 6.70 -7.32 -17.88
C LEU A 152 8.09 -7.98 -17.79
N SER A 153 8.31 -8.91 -18.72
CA SER A 153 9.54 -9.71 -18.80
C SER A 153 10.76 -8.92 -19.30
N GLU A 154 11.94 -9.54 -19.22
CA GLU A 154 13.17 -8.97 -19.79
C GLU A 154 13.04 -8.86 -21.31
N GLY A 155 13.17 -7.64 -21.85
CA GLY A 155 13.02 -7.35 -23.28
C GLY A 155 11.75 -6.59 -23.66
N ASP A 156 10.81 -6.37 -22.73
CA ASP A 156 9.62 -5.57 -22.99
C ASP A 156 9.96 -4.06 -23.10
N PRO A 157 9.60 -3.36 -24.19
CA PRO A 157 9.80 -1.91 -24.29
C PRO A 157 9.08 -1.12 -23.19
N GLU A 158 7.95 -1.61 -22.67
CA GLU A 158 7.20 -0.97 -21.59
C GLU A 158 7.96 -1.00 -20.26
N ARG A 159 8.77 -2.04 -20.03
CA ARG A 159 9.64 -2.16 -18.85
C ARG A 159 10.66 -1.03 -18.79
N ALA A 160 11.30 -0.69 -19.91
CA ALA A 160 12.27 0.40 -19.97
C ALA A 160 11.61 1.78 -19.78
N LEU A 161 10.44 2.00 -20.40
CA LEU A 161 9.69 3.26 -20.28
C LEU A 161 9.23 3.52 -18.84
N LEU A 162 8.69 2.49 -18.19
CA LEU A 162 8.24 2.58 -16.79
C LEU A 162 9.42 2.83 -15.84
N SER A 163 10.56 2.20 -16.08
CA SER A 163 11.79 2.38 -15.31
C SER A 163 12.31 3.81 -15.39
N ARG A 164 12.28 4.43 -16.58
CA ARG A 164 12.66 5.84 -16.79
C ARG A 164 11.70 6.79 -16.09
N GLN A 165 10.39 6.57 -16.22
CA GLN A 165 9.37 7.41 -15.59
C GLN A 165 9.48 7.41 -14.06
N ILE A 166 9.69 6.24 -13.45
CA ILE A 166 9.83 6.12 -12.00
C ILE A 166 11.15 6.75 -11.54
N SER A 167 12.22 6.58 -12.30
CA SER A 167 13.50 7.25 -12.03
C SER A 167 13.38 8.78 -12.03
N ASP A 168 12.63 9.36 -12.97
CA ASP A 168 12.39 10.80 -13.02
C ASP A 168 11.63 11.32 -11.78
N VAL A 169 10.66 10.55 -11.30
CA VAL A 169 9.94 10.85 -10.06
C VAL A 169 10.90 10.77 -8.86
N LEU A 170 11.72 9.73 -8.78
CA LEU A 170 12.70 9.56 -7.70
C LEU A 170 13.73 10.70 -7.67
N ARG A 171 14.20 11.17 -8.82
CA ARG A 171 15.09 12.35 -8.92
C ARG A 171 14.42 13.62 -8.40
N LYS A 172 13.16 13.86 -8.76
CA LYS A 172 12.39 15.03 -8.26
C LYS A 172 12.25 15.04 -6.73
N HIS A 173 12.27 13.88 -6.10
CA HIS A 173 12.20 13.73 -4.64
C HIS A 173 13.57 13.55 -3.96
N GLY A 174 14.67 13.79 -4.67
CA GLY A 174 16.03 13.76 -4.10
C GLY A 174 16.56 12.36 -3.79
N ARG A 175 16.09 11.33 -4.51
CA ARG A 175 16.55 9.93 -4.42
C ARG A 175 17.34 9.55 -5.68
N GLN A 176 18.47 10.23 -5.88
CA GLN A 176 19.28 10.11 -7.09
C GLN A 176 19.98 8.75 -7.18
N ASP A 177 20.50 8.26 -6.07
CA ASP A 177 21.12 6.94 -5.89
C ASP A 177 20.21 5.80 -6.36
N VAL A 178 18.96 5.81 -5.90
CA VAL A 178 17.97 4.78 -6.26
C VAL A 178 17.52 4.91 -7.73
N ALA A 179 17.38 6.14 -8.24
CA ALA A 179 17.04 6.39 -9.64
C ALA A 179 18.14 5.92 -10.61
N ASP A 180 19.42 6.09 -10.23
CA ASP A 180 20.54 5.61 -11.03
C ASP A 180 20.62 4.07 -11.01
N GLU A 181 20.36 3.45 -9.86
CA GLU A 181 20.29 2.00 -9.73
C GLU A 181 19.17 1.39 -10.59
N LEU A 182 17.98 1.99 -10.61
CA LEU A 182 16.85 1.53 -11.44
C LEU A 182 17.16 1.66 -12.94
N ASN A 183 17.70 2.78 -13.39
CA ASN A 183 18.04 2.95 -14.80
C ASN A 183 19.13 1.98 -15.24
N ASN A 184 20.18 1.79 -14.44
CA ASN A 184 21.28 0.88 -14.79
C ASN A 184 20.81 -0.58 -14.91
N ARG A 185 19.81 -0.97 -14.12
CA ARG A 185 19.33 -2.36 -14.08
C ARG A 185 18.22 -2.68 -15.07
N PHE A 186 17.38 -1.70 -15.42
CA PHE A 186 16.14 -1.93 -16.16
C PHE A 186 16.01 -1.11 -17.44
N ASP A 187 16.91 -0.16 -17.70
CA ASP A 187 16.99 0.47 -19.01
C ASP A 187 17.69 -0.48 -19.99
N ILE A 188 17.07 -0.71 -21.13
CA ILE A 188 17.72 -1.37 -22.26
C ILE A 188 18.31 -0.24 -23.10
N PRO A 189 19.60 -0.25 -23.46
CA PRO A 189 20.14 0.74 -24.37
C PRO A 189 19.30 0.71 -25.65
N THR A 190 18.59 1.81 -25.92
CA THR A 190 17.78 1.99 -27.14
C THR A 190 18.67 1.99 -28.41
N ALA A 191 19.98 1.79 -28.28
CA ALA A 191 20.98 1.88 -29.34
C ALA A 191 21.08 0.64 -30.25
N SER A 192 20.27 -0.41 -30.08
CA SER A 192 20.37 -1.62 -30.94
C SER A 192 19.10 -2.03 -31.69
N LEU A 193 18.07 -1.17 -31.77
CA LEU A 193 16.87 -1.43 -32.59
C LEU A 193 16.90 -0.79 -33.99
N PHE A 194 18.02 -0.19 -34.41
CA PHE A 194 18.15 0.49 -35.70
C PHE A 194 19.38 0.08 -36.53
N ASP A 195 19.96 -1.10 -36.30
CA ASP A 195 21.16 -1.55 -37.04
C ASP A 195 20.90 -2.65 -38.07
N ASP A 196 19.63 -2.90 -38.42
CA ASP A 196 19.25 -3.94 -39.39
C ASP A 196 18.33 -3.40 -40.51
N PHE A 197 18.66 -2.20 -41.01
CA PHE A 197 18.12 -1.70 -42.27
C PHE A 197 19.23 -1.71 -43.32
N ASP A 198 19.45 -2.88 -43.92
CA ASP A 198 20.29 -3.02 -45.10
C ASP A 198 19.61 -2.26 -46.27
N PRO A 199 20.17 -1.16 -46.78
CA PRO A 199 19.57 -0.47 -47.91
C PRO A 199 19.62 -1.42 -49.14
N PRO A 200 18.54 -1.50 -49.95
CA PRO A 200 18.53 -2.39 -51.10
C PRO A 200 19.69 -2.04 -52.05
N PRO A 201 20.38 -3.03 -52.63
CA PRO A 201 21.50 -2.78 -53.52
C PRO A 201 21.05 -1.97 -54.75
N ALA A 202 21.87 -0.99 -55.12
CA ALA A 202 21.65 -0.14 -56.29
C ALA A 202 21.50 -1.00 -57.56
N PRO A 203 20.61 -0.63 -58.50
CA PRO A 203 20.47 -1.35 -59.76
C PRO A 203 21.78 -1.29 -60.56
N PRO A 204 22.18 -2.36 -61.27
CA PRO A 204 23.41 -2.40 -62.04
C PRO A 204 23.37 -1.39 -63.20
N ASP A 205 24.47 -0.64 -63.36
CA ASP A 205 24.71 0.24 -64.50
C ASP A 205 24.84 -0.60 -65.79
N ASP A 206 23.83 -0.55 -66.65
CA ASP A 206 23.92 -0.95 -68.05
C ASP A 206 24.82 0.06 -68.80
N GLU A 207 26.10 -0.25 -68.94
CA GLU A 207 26.96 0.44 -69.91
C GLU A 207 26.76 -0.18 -71.31
N PRO A 208 26.50 0.64 -72.36
CA PRO A 208 26.22 0.13 -73.70
C PRO A 208 27.51 -0.28 -74.44
N ASP A 209 27.47 -1.48 -75.02
CA ASP A 209 28.46 -2.00 -75.97
C ASP A 209 28.80 -0.99 -77.08
N ARG A 210 30.10 -0.77 -77.29
CA ARG A 210 30.71 -0.19 -78.49
C ARG A 210 31.86 -1.06 -78.97
#